data_AF-A0A3C0BJU6-F1
#
_entry.id   AF-A0A3C0BJU6-F1
#
_cell.length_a   1.000
_cell.length_b   1.000
_cell.length_c   1.000
_cell.angle_alpha   90.00
_cell.angle_beta   90.00
_cell.angle_gamma   90.00
#
_symmetry.space_group_name_H-M   'P 1'
#
loop_
_entity.id
_entity.type
_entity.pdbx_description
1 polymer ?
#
loop_
_entity_poly.entity_id
_entity_poly.type
_entity_poly.pdbx_seq_one_letter_code
_entity_poly.pdbx_strand_id
1 'polypeptide(L)'
;TIENAQPMVMSFKLGSVAVAHNGQLVNYEQLREMLEETGSTFNSTSDTEVIVKLIAKSYKKGLERALTDTIQMIKGSFALCVMTDNCLIGARDPNGIRPLCLGKIDGGWVLASESCAIDAMNGEFIRDIHPGEIVIINDDGVLSFEFGEKTSKRACIFEYVYFARPDSIVDQIAVQEARLRLGAMLAKESPVPADVVIGVPDSGLGAAMGYSRASGVPYATGIVKNKYIG
;
A
#
# COMPACT_ATOMS: atom_id res chain seq x y z
N THR A 1 10.08 7.15 -15.81
CA THR A 1 10.98 6.61 -16.86
C THR A 1 11.41 5.21 -16.45
N ILE A 2 12.19 4.48 -17.25
CA ILE A 2 12.67 3.14 -16.87
C ILE A 2 13.54 3.21 -15.61
N GLU A 3 14.30 4.30 -15.45
CA GLU A 3 15.16 4.56 -14.28
C GLU A 3 14.35 4.71 -12.98
N ASN A 4 13.06 5.05 -13.06
CA ASN A 4 12.16 5.15 -11.90
C ASN A 4 11.40 3.84 -11.64
N ALA A 5 11.56 2.81 -12.47
CA ALA A 5 10.89 1.53 -12.28
C ALA A 5 11.47 0.81 -11.06
N GLN A 6 10.60 0.07 -10.36
CA GLN A 6 10.92 -0.70 -9.16
C GLN A 6 10.78 -2.21 -9.45
N PRO A 7 11.37 -3.10 -8.62
CA PRO A 7 12.17 -2.81 -7.43
C PRO A 7 13.52 -2.18 -7.76
N MET A 8 13.99 -1.27 -6.90
CA MET A 8 15.35 -0.72 -7.02
C MET A 8 16.33 -1.59 -6.24
N VAL A 9 17.34 -2.08 -6.94
CA VAL A 9 18.36 -2.98 -6.39
C VAL A 9 19.67 -2.23 -6.23
N MET A 10 20.29 -2.36 -5.05
CA MET A 10 21.61 -1.81 -4.76
C MET A 10 22.52 -2.88 -4.18
N SER A 11 23.70 -3.04 -4.78
CA SER A 11 24.79 -3.88 -4.25
C SER A 11 25.81 -3.00 -3.52
N PHE A 12 26.30 -3.47 -2.39
CA PHE A 12 27.31 -2.80 -1.58
C PHE A 12 28.19 -3.85 -0.87
N LYS A 13 29.24 -3.41 -0.16
CA LYS A 13 30.25 -4.31 0.43
C LYS A 13 29.68 -5.43 1.31
N LEU A 14 28.56 -5.19 1.97
CA LEU A 14 27.96 -6.11 2.94
C LEU A 14 26.79 -6.94 2.37
N GLY A 15 26.51 -6.84 1.06
CA GLY A 15 25.46 -7.61 0.40
C GLY A 15 24.64 -6.80 -0.60
N SER A 16 23.43 -7.26 -0.86
CA SER A 16 22.47 -6.59 -1.74
C SER A 16 21.18 -6.26 -1.00
N VAL A 17 20.49 -5.22 -1.46
CA VAL A 17 19.14 -4.89 -1.01
C VAL A 17 18.29 -4.44 -2.19
N ALA A 18 17.06 -4.95 -2.24
CA ALA A 18 16.04 -4.53 -3.20
C ALA A 18 14.88 -3.87 -2.46
N VAL A 19 14.35 -2.76 -2.98
CA VAL A 19 13.24 -2.04 -2.36
C VAL A 19 12.15 -1.78 -3.40
N ALA A 20 10.91 -2.09 -3.03
CA ALA A 20 9.69 -1.58 -3.64
C ALA A 20 8.93 -0.73 -2.62
N HIS A 21 8.34 0.37 -3.08
CA HIS A 21 7.72 1.41 -2.28
C HIS A 21 6.44 1.89 -2.94
N ASN A 22 5.36 1.84 -2.18
CA ASN A 22 4.10 2.51 -2.49
C ASN A 22 3.92 3.66 -1.50
N GLY A 23 3.87 4.89 -1.99
CA GLY A 23 3.70 6.07 -1.17
C GLY A 23 4.40 7.28 -1.76
N GLN A 24 4.67 8.27 -0.90
CA GLN A 24 5.40 9.48 -1.26
C GLN A 24 6.11 10.02 -0.02
N LEU A 25 7.39 10.34 -0.16
CA LEU A 25 8.19 11.01 0.85
C LEU A 25 8.03 12.52 0.75
N VAL A 26 7.57 13.15 1.82
CA VAL A 26 7.40 14.61 1.87
C VAL A 26 8.73 15.33 2.12
N ASN A 27 9.72 14.62 2.65
CA ASN A 27 11.07 15.15 2.89
C ASN A 27 12.12 14.60 1.91
N TYR A 28 11.68 14.21 0.70
CA TYR A 28 12.54 13.64 -0.34
C TYR A 28 13.74 14.53 -0.67
N GLU A 29 13.51 15.82 -0.92
CA GLU A 29 14.56 16.76 -1.34
C GLU A 29 15.66 16.90 -0.29
N GLN A 30 15.28 17.04 0.99
CA GLN A 30 16.23 17.16 2.09
C GLN A 30 17.06 15.88 2.28
N LEU A 31 16.43 14.70 2.14
CA LEU A 31 17.12 13.42 2.26
C LEU A 31 18.09 13.19 1.09
N ARG A 32 17.68 13.59 -0.12
CA ARG A 32 18.52 13.50 -1.31
C ARG A 32 19.74 14.40 -1.18
N GLU A 33 19.56 15.67 -0.81
CA GLU A 33 20.65 16.63 -0.60
C GLU A 33 21.66 16.12 0.44
N MET A 34 21.18 15.65 1.60
CA MET A 34 22.04 15.05 2.64
C MET A 34 22.87 13.85 2.13
N LEU A 35 22.28 13.02 1.24
CA LEU A 35 22.98 11.90 0.63
C LEU A 35 24.02 12.38 -0.41
N GLU A 36 23.67 13.37 -1.23
CA GLU A 36 24.57 13.99 -2.22
C GLU A 36 25.77 14.68 -1.57
N GLU A 37 25.56 15.44 -0.48
CA GLU A 37 26.63 16.07 0.31
C GLU A 37 27.61 15.06 0.91
N THR A 38 27.16 13.82 1.15
CA THR A 38 28.02 12.73 1.64
C THR A 38 28.58 11.85 0.51
N GLY A 39 28.49 12.32 -0.74
CA GLY A 39 29.11 11.71 -1.92
C GLY A 39 28.23 10.70 -2.66
N SER A 40 26.93 10.63 -2.36
CA SER A 40 26.02 9.75 -3.11
C SER A 40 25.65 10.38 -4.45
N THR A 41 25.72 9.61 -5.54
CA THR A 41 25.11 9.98 -6.82
C THR A 41 23.70 9.40 -6.93
N PHE A 42 22.87 9.93 -7.83
CA PHE A 42 21.50 9.43 -8.06
C PHE A 42 21.24 9.26 -9.56
N ASN A 43 20.55 8.19 -9.92
CA ASN A 43 20.23 7.86 -11.31
C ASN A 43 18.74 8.04 -11.65
N SER A 44 17.90 8.24 -10.64
CA SER A 44 16.46 8.37 -10.75
C SER A 44 15.95 9.60 -9.99
N THR A 45 14.66 9.87 -10.12
CA THR A 45 13.94 10.85 -9.29
C THR A 45 12.98 10.16 -8.31
N SER A 46 13.16 8.87 -8.07
CA SER A 46 12.28 8.06 -7.22
C SER A 46 12.66 8.16 -5.75
N ASP A 47 11.65 8.30 -4.88
CA ASP A 47 11.77 8.12 -3.43
C ASP A 47 12.47 6.82 -3.05
N THR A 48 12.25 5.76 -3.84
CA THR A 48 12.82 4.44 -3.61
C THR A 48 14.35 4.45 -3.65
N GLU A 49 14.95 5.29 -4.50
CA GLU A 49 16.42 5.41 -4.57
C GLU A 49 16.99 6.06 -3.30
N VAL A 50 16.26 7.02 -2.72
CA VAL A 50 16.63 7.60 -1.41
C VAL A 50 16.53 6.52 -0.32
N ILE A 51 15.43 5.76 -0.29
CA ILE A 51 15.21 4.71 0.71
C ILE A 51 16.30 3.63 0.63
N VAL A 52 16.60 3.11 -0.56
CA VAL A 52 17.60 2.05 -0.74
C VAL A 52 19.00 2.52 -0.31
N LYS A 53 19.36 3.78 -0.58
CA LYS A 53 20.63 4.38 -0.17
C LYS A 53 20.73 4.58 1.34
N LEU A 54 19.65 5.00 2.00
CA LEU A 54 19.61 5.14 3.47
C LEU A 54 19.82 3.78 4.16
N ILE A 55 19.17 2.73 3.66
CA ILE A 55 19.34 1.36 4.17
C ILE A 55 20.80 0.91 3.96
N ALA A 56 21.33 1.04 2.74
CA ALA A 56 22.70 0.64 2.41
C ALA A 56 23.75 1.37 3.28
N LYS A 57 23.59 2.68 3.51
CA LYS A 57 24.48 3.50 4.34
C LYS A 57 24.49 3.05 5.81
N SER A 58 23.35 2.58 6.32
CA SER A 58 23.19 2.15 7.71
C SER A 58 23.42 0.65 7.93
N TYR A 59 23.54 -0.14 6.87
CA TYR A 59 23.57 -1.61 6.91
C TYR A 59 24.67 -2.20 7.80
N LYS A 60 25.80 -1.50 7.95
CA LYS A 60 26.90 -1.91 8.85
C LYS A 60 26.50 -2.05 10.32
N LYS A 61 25.36 -1.48 10.73
CA LYS A 61 24.80 -1.60 12.09
C LYS A 61 23.89 -2.83 12.25
N GLY A 62 23.72 -3.63 11.20
CA GLY A 62 22.73 -4.70 11.11
C GLY A 62 21.45 -4.25 10.39
N LEU A 63 20.76 -5.20 9.75
CA LEU A 63 19.58 -4.95 8.93
C LEU A 63 18.43 -4.29 9.71
N GLU A 64 18.09 -4.84 10.88
CA GLU A 64 17.03 -4.31 11.75
C GLU A 64 17.28 -2.85 12.11
N ARG A 65 18.51 -2.52 12.50
CA ARG A 65 18.90 -1.15 12.85
C ARG A 65 18.91 -0.24 11.63
N ALA A 66 19.36 -0.73 10.48
CA ALA A 66 19.37 0.03 9.23
C ALA A 66 17.95 0.39 8.76
N LEU A 67 17.01 -0.56 8.87
CA LEU A 67 15.59 -0.33 8.60
C LEU A 67 15.01 0.67 9.60
N THR A 68 15.23 0.46 10.89
CA THR A 68 14.73 1.37 11.94
C THR A 68 15.23 2.79 11.76
N ASP A 69 16.54 2.97 11.55
CA ASP A 69 17.15 4.29 11.30
C ASP A 69 16.55 4.93 10.04
N THR A 70 16.40 4.17 8.95
CA THR A 70 15.79 4.66 7.70
C THR A 70 14.38 5.15 7.94
N ILE A 71 13.55 4.34 8.62
CA ILE A 71 12.16 4.69 8.75
C ILE A 71 11.94 5.89 9.70
N GLN A 72 12.81 6.06 10.70
CA GLN A 72 12.78 7.25 11.55
C GLN A 72 13.11 8.54 10.77
N MET A 73 13.97 8.45 9.76
CA MET A 73 14.38 9.58 8.92
C MET A 73 13.36 9.97 7.85
N ILE A 74 12.72 9.00 7.21
CA ILE A 74 11.75 9.26 6.15
C ILE A 74 10.43 9.80 6.72
N LYS A 75 9.82 10.77 6.03
CA LYS A 75 8.53 11.37 6.39
C LYS A 75 7.59 11.29 5.20
N GLY A 76 6.31 11.09 5.48
CA GLY A 76 5.27 11.00 4.46
C GLY A 76 4.52 9.67 4.56
N SER A 77 4.14 9.12 3.41
CA SER A 77 3.43 7.84 3.32
C SER A 77 4.32 6.80 2.70
N PHE A 78 4.31 5.58 3.24
CA PHE A 78 5.02 4.46 2.64
C PHE A 78 4.45 3.13 3.13
N ALA A 79 4.28 2.22 2.17
CA ALA A 79 4.29 0.79 2.35
C ALA A 79 5.51 0.27 1.60
N LEU A 80 6.42 -0.39 2.31
CA LEU A 80 7.68 -0.88 1.78
C LEU A 80 7.66 -2.41 1.73
N CYS A 81 8.20 -2.94 0.64
CA CYS A 81 8.64 -4.32 0.53
C CYS A 81 10.15 -4.28 0.26
N VAL A 82 10.94 -4.81 1.19
CA VAL A 82 12.40 -4.83 1.13
C VAL A 82 12.87 -6.27 1.10
N MET A 83 13.85 -6.58 0.27
CA MET A 83 14.43 -7.91 0.19
C MET A 83 15.95 -7.84 0.34
N THR A 84 16.50 -8.75 1.12
CA THR A 84 17.93 -9.05 1.17
C THR A 84 18.14 -10.51 0.76
N ASP A 85 19.39 -10.97 0.78
CA ASP A 85 19.72 -12.35 0.41
C ASP A 85 18.98 -13.41 1.27
N ASN A 86 18.61 -13.07 2.52
CA ASN A 86 18.04 -14.03 3.49
C ASN A 86 16.70 -13.59 4.09
N CYS A 87 16.20 -12.39 3.77
CA CYS A 87 14.99 -11.86 4.40
C CYS A 87 14.07 -11.15 3.40
N LEU A 88 12.76 -11.32 3.61
CA LEU A 88 11.71 -10.47 3.07
C LEU A 88 11.17 -9.58 4.19
N ILE A 89 11.05 -8.28 3.96
CA ILE A 89 10.67 -7.31 4.98
C ILE A 89 9.51 -6.46 4.47
N GLY A 90 8.50 -6.28 5.33
CA GLY A 90 7.41 -5.34 5.13
C GLY A 90 7.51 -4.20 6.14
N ALA A 91 7.29 -2.97 5.72
CA ALA A 91 7.21 -1.85 6.66
C ALA A 91 6.12 -0.86 6.24
N ARG A 92 5.34 -0.38 7.20
CA ARG A 92 4.24 0.58 6.96
C ARG A 92 4.47 1.86 7.76
N ASP A 93 4.14 3.01 7.18
CA ASP A 93 4.32 4.30 7.82
C ASP A 93 3.53 4.41 9.15
N PRO A 94 3.99 5.23 10.12
CA PRO A 94 3.33 5.33 11.44
C PRO A 94 1.86 5.71 11.38
N ASN A 95 1.43 6.41 10.32
CA ASN A 95 0.03 6.80 10.13
C ASN A 95 -0.78 5.72 9.39
N GLY A 96 -0.12 4.72 8.78
CA GLY A 96 -0.75 3.66 8.01
C GLY A 96 -1.47 4.17 6.78
N ILE A 97 -0.92 5.18 6.09
CA ILE A 97 -1.62 5.86 4.99
C ILE A 97 -1.83 4.91 3.80
N ARG A 98 -0.77 4.19 3.40
CA ARG A 98 -0.82 3.20 2.31
C ARG A 98 -1.05 1.80 2.87
N PRO A 99 -1.84 0.95 2.19
CA PRO A 99 -2.14 -0.39 2.67
C PRO A 99 -0.97 -1.34 2.42
N LEU A 100 -0.80 -2.28 3.35
CA LEU A 100 0.13 -3.40 3.27
C LEU A 100 -0.43 -4.52 4.14
N CYS A 101 -0.45 -5.74 3.62
CA CYS A 101 -0.96 -6.91 4.33
C CYS A 101 -0.02 -8.11 4.17
N LEU A 102 -0.13 -9.01 5.14
CA LEU A 102 0.58 -10.28 5.21
C LEU A 102 -0.38 -11.42 4.86
N GLY A 103 0.07 -12.27 3.95
CA GLY A 103 -0.59 -13.52 3.59
C GLY A 103 0.35 -14.70 3.72
N LYS A 104 -0.23 -15.89 3.64
CA LYS A 104 0.49 -17.16 3.57
C LYS A 104 0.04 -17.91 2.32
N ILE A 105 1.00 -18.45 1.57
CA ILE A 105 0.76 -19.25 0.36
C ILE A 105 1.45 -20.60 0.52
N ASP A 106 1.20 -21.52 -0.41
CA ASP A 106 2.00 -22.73 -0.48
C ASP A 106 3.47 -22.35 -0.73
N GLY A 107 4.37 -22.81 0.14
CA GLY A 107 5.79 -22.51 0.07
C GLY A 107 6.28 -21.23 0.76
N GLY A 108 5.42 -20.41 1.39
CA GLY A 108 5.93 -19.28 2.18
C GLY A 108 4.95 -18.17 2.55
N TRP A 109 5.51 -17.02 2.89
CA TRP A 109 4.79 -15.80 3.24
C TRP A 109 4.79 -14.82 2.07
N VAL A 110 3.75 -13.99 1.99
CA VAL A 110 3.60 -12.97 0.96
C VAL A 110 3.24 -11.62 1.60
N LEU A 111 3.79 -10.55 1.04
CA LEU A 111 3.39 -9.19 1.34
C LEU A 111 2.72 -8.58 0.12
N ALA A 112 1.58 -7.93 0.32
CA ALA A 112 0.83 -7.31 -0.77
C ALA A 112 0.20 -5.98 -0.32
N SER A 113 0.04 -5.03 -1.24
CA SER A 113 -0.72 -3.81 -0.94
C SER A 113 -2.21 -4.08 -0.69
N GLU A 114 -2.76 -5.14 -1.29
CA GLU A 114 -4.18 -5.48 -1.18
C GLU A 114 -4.39 -6.99 -1.04
N SER A 115 -5.40 -7.40 -0.26
CA SER A 115 -5.67 -8.82 0.02
C SER A 115 -6.02 -9.63 -1.23
N CYS A 116 -6.60 -9.00 -2.26
CA CYS A 116 -6.98 -9.68 -3.49
C CYS A 116 -5.79 -10.35 -4.21
N ALA A 117 -4.56 -9.87 -3.98
CA ALA A 117 -3.36 -10.49 -4.52
C ALA A 117 -3.04 -11.83 -3.82
N ILE A 118 -3.31 -11.91 -2.52
CA ILE A 118 -3.17 -13.13 -1.73
C ILE A 118 -4.22 -14.15 -2.20
N ASP A 119 -5.48 -13.70 -2.33
CA ASP A 119 -6.59 -14.54 -2.80
C ASP A 119 -6.34 -15.08 -4.21
N ALA A 120 -5.82 -14.25 -5.12
CA ALA A 120 -5.49 -14.65 -6.50
C ALA A 120 -4.41 -15.74 -6.57
N MET A 121 -3.59 -15.88 -5.52
CA MET A 121 -2.58 -16.93 -5.39
C MET A 121 -3.09 -18.15 -4.62
N ASN A 122 -4.39 -18.22 -4.29
CA ASN A 122 -4.98 -19.19 -3.36
C ASN A 122 -4.30 -19.18 -1.98
N GLY A 123 -3.85 -18.00 -1.55
CA GLY A 123 -3.26 -17.79 -0.23
C GLY A 123 -4.31 -17.55 0.85
N GLU A 124 -3.87 -17.68 2.10
CA GLU A 124 -4.60 -17.29 3.29
C GLU A 124 -4.22 -15.86 3.67
N PHE A 125 -5.20 -14.96 3.74
CA PHE A 125 -5.00 -13.64 4.34
C PHE A 125 -4.83 -13.78 5.85
N ILE A 126 -3.71 -13.26 6.38
CA ILE A 126 -3.37 -13.39 7.81
C ILE A 126 -3.79 -12.13 8.56
N ARG A 127 -3.30 -10.95 8.13
CA ARG A 127 -3.65 -9.65 8.71
C ARG A 127 -3.07 -8.49 7.89
N ASP A 128 -3.60 -7.29 8.14
CA ASP A 128 -2.92 -6.05 7.77
C ASP A 128 -1.62 -5.87 8.55
N ILE A 129 -0.62 -5.23 7.92
CA ILE A 129 0.54 -4.68 8.62
C ILE A 129 0.10 -3.41 9.32
N HIS A 130 0.37 -3.31 10.62
CA HIS A 130 -0.07 -2.19 11.44
C HIS A 130 0.71 -0.90 11.10
N PRO A 131 0.11 0.28 11.34
CA PRO A 131 0.82 1.54 11.24
C PRO A 131 2.10 1.54 12.11
N GLY A 132 3.26 1.85 11.51
CA GLY A 132 4.55 1.84 12.21
C GLY A 132 5.12 0.45 12.52
N GLU A 133 4.60 -0.61 11.89
CA GLU A 133 5.11 -1.97 12.05
C GLU A 133 6.16 -2.29 10.99
N ILE A 134 7.24 -2.97 11.42
CA ILE A 134 8.13 -3.75 10.57
C ILE A 134 7.83 -5.23 10.79
N VAL A 135 7.70 -5.98 9.70
CA VAL A 135 7.74 -7.44 9.68
C VAL A 135 9.01 -7.89 8.97
N ILE A 136 9.76 -8.80 9.59
CA ILE A 136 10.92 -9.48 8.98
C ILE A 136 10.56 -10.95 8.85
N ILE A 137 10.68 -11.46 7.64
CA ILE A 137 10.36 -12.84 7.27
C ILE A 137 11.65 -13.50 6.82
N ASN A 138 12.02 -14.60 7.45
CA ASN A 138 13.20 -15.42 7.14
C ASN A 138 12.88 -16.91 7.37
N ASP A 139 13.90 -17.77 7.33
CA ASP A 139 13.75 -19.22 7.56
C ASP A 139 13.24 -19.57 8.97
N ASP A 140 13.42 -18.69 9.96
CA ASP A 140 12.91 -18.87 11.33
C ASP A 140 11.43 -18.49 11.46
N GLY A 141 10.85 -17.85 10.44
CA GLY A 141 9.45 -17.45 10.40
C GLY A 141 9.25 -15.94 10.29
N VAL A 142 8.25 -15.41 11.01
CA VAL A 142 7.86 -13.99 10.96
C VAL A 142 8.16 -13.33 12.30
N LEU A 143 9.09 -12.38 12.29
CA LEU A 143 9.33 -11.45 13.39
C LEU A 143 8.57 -10.16 13.14
N SER A 144 7.89 -9.64 14.15
CA SER A 144 7.05 -8.44 14.06
C SER A 144 7.35 -7.49 15.20
N PHE A 145 7.58 -6.21 14.90
CA PHE A 145 7.79 -5.19 15.93
C PHE A 145 7.40 -3.80 15.44
N GLU A 146 7.00 -2.94 16.38
CA GLU A 146 6.65 -1.55 16.11
C GLU A 146 7.89 -0.66 16.25
N PHE A 147 8.00 0.35 15.39
CA PHE A 147 9.02 1.38 15.46
C PHE A 147 8.37 2.78 15.42
N GLY A 148 8.97 3.73 16.14
CA GLY A 148 8.54 5.13 16.10
C GLY A 148 7.41 5.48 17.07
N GLU A 149 6.90 6.70 16.95
CA GLU A 149 5.84 7.21 17.82
C GLU A 149 4.49 6.59 17.44
N LYS A 150 3.71 6.23 18.46
CA LYS A 150 2.31 5.82 18.25
C LYS A 150 1.51 7.02 17.81
N THR A 151 1.19 7.07 16.51
CA THR A 151 0.26 8.05 15.98
C THR A 151 -1.12 7.43 15.85
N SER A 152 -2.11 8.29 15.57
CA SER A 152 -3.45 7.80 15.24
C SER A 152 -3.51 7.50 13.75
N LYS A 153 -4.12 6.37 13.39
CA LYS A 153 -4.29 5.91 12.00
C LYS A 153 -4.91 7.00 11.12
N ARG A 154 -4.35 7.20 9.94
CA ARG A 154 -4.79 8.14 8.88
C ARG A 154 -4.77 7.42 7.52
N ALA A 155 -5.46 6.27 7.45
CA ALA A 155 -5.57 5.52 6.20
C ALA A 155 -6.12 6.39 5.06
N CYS A 156 -5.61 6.18 3.85
CA CYS A 156 -6.05 6.92 2.67
C CYS A 156 -7.50 6.57 2.31
N ILE A 157 -8.43 7.52 2.49
CA ILE A 157 -9.86 7.29 2.17
C ILE A 157 -10.10 6.99 0.68
N PHE A 158 -9.21 7.45 -0.20
CA PHE A 158 -9.30 7.19 -1.64
C PHE A 158 -9.13 5.71 -1.99
N GLU A 159 -8.49 4.91 -1.15
CA GLU A 159 -8.44 3.45 -1.32
C GLU A 159 -9.87 2.87 -1.33
N TYR A 160 -10.71 3.27 -0.37
CA TYR A 160 -12.10 2.82 -0.30
C TYR A 160 -13.00 3.44 -1.37
N VAL A 161 -12.81 4.73 -1.66
CA VAL A 161 -13.66 5.45 -2.62
C VAL A 161 -13.42 4.98 -4.06
N TYR A 162 -12.17 4.68 -4.44
CA TYR A 162 -11.84 4.49 -5.84
C TYR A 162 -10.70 3.48 -6.10
N PHE A 163 -9.58 3.59 -5.38
CA PHE A 163 -8.31 3.01 -5.83
C PHE A 163 -8.22 1.50 -5.62
N ALA A 164 -8.62 1.01 -4.44
CA ALA A 164 -8.55 -0.41 -4.12
C ALA A 164 -9.58 -1.21 -4.94
N ARG A 165 -9.25 -2.47 -5.21
CA ARG A 165 -10.19 -3.37 -5.87
C ARG A 165 -11.39 -3.68 -4.95
N PRO A 166 -12.60 -3.85 -5.52
CA PRO A 166 -13.79 -4.15 -4.74
C PRO A 166 -13.69 -5.40 -3.84
N ASP A 167 -12.96 -6.42 -4.31
CA ASP A 167 -12.76 -7.70 -3.62
C ASP A 167 -11.65 -7.67 -2.56
N SER A 168 -10.99 -6.53 -2.36
CA SER A 168 -9.98 -6.37 -1.31
C SER A 168 -10.59 -6.10 0.06
N ILE A 169 -9.89 -6.57 1.09
CA ILE A 169 -10.05 -6.17 2.48
C ILE A 169 -8.83 -5.30 2.81
N VAL A 170 -9.10 -4.07 3.25
CA VAL A 170 -8.06 -3.13 3.69
C VAL A 170 -8.40 -2.76 5.12
N ASP A 171 -7.45 -2.92 6.04
CA ASP A 171 -7.60 -2.49 7.42
C ASP A 171 -8.89 -3.00 8.09
N GLN A 172 -9.20 -4.29 7.87
CA GLN A 172 -10.41 -5.01 8.32
C GLN A 172 -11.74 -4.52 7.71
N ILE A 173 -11.68 -3.69 6.66
CA ILE A 173 -12.87 -3.17 5.96
C ILE A 173 -12.87 -3.73 4.54
N ALA A 174 -13.91 -4.50 4.20
CA ALA A 174 -14.15 -4.94 2.83
C ALA A 174 -14.49 -3.72 1.96
N VAL A 175 -13.74 -3.52 0.87
CA VAL A 175 -13.86 -2.34 0.01
C VAL A 175 -15.24 -2.24 -0.63
N GLN A 176 -15.78 -3.35 -1.15
CA GLN A 176 -17.12 -3.35 -1.74
C GLN A 176 -18.22 -2.97 -0.73
N GLU A 177 -18.12 -3.45 0.51
CA GLU A 177 -19.09 -3.13 1.57
C GLU A 177 -18.99 -1.64 1.95
N ALA A 178 -17.78 -1.09 2.05
CA ALA A 178 -17.60 0.34 2.26
C ALA A 178 -18.29 1.16 1.16
N ARG A 179 -18.13 0.78 -0.12
CA ARG A 179 -18.77 1.45 -1.26
C ARG A 179 -20.29 1.36 -1.23
N LEU A 180 -20.85 0.19 -0.87
CA LEU A 180 -22.30 0.04 -0.67
C LEU A 180 -22.81 0.99 0.42
N ARG A 181 -22.10 1.11 1.55
CA ARG A 181 -22.47 2.04 2.63
C ARG A 181 -22.37 3.50 2.21
N LEU A 182 -21.34 3.88 1.45
CA LEU A 182 -21.22 5.23 0.89
C LEU A 182 -22.42 5.57 0.00
N GLY A 183 -22.85 4.65 -0.85
CA GLY A 183 -24.06 4.79 -1.66
C GLY A 183 -25.34 4.96 -0.82
N ALA A 184 -25.49 4.14 0.21
CA ALA A 184 -26.63 4.22 1.13
C ALA A 184 -26.67 5.55 1.89
N MET A 185 -25.51 6.06 2.32
CA MET A 185 -25.40 7.38 2.94
C MET A 185 -25.79 8.49 1.98
N LEU A 186 -25.35 8.42 0.72
CA LEU A 186 -25.74 9.38 -0.31
C LEU A 186 -27.25 9.40 -0.56
N ALA A 187 -27.93 8.24 -0.56
CA ALA A 187 -29.39 8.17 -0.67
C ALA A 187 -30.10 8.82 0.52
N LYS A 188 -29.53 8.72 1.72
CA LYS A 188 -30.07 9.35 2.93
C LYS A 188 -29.86 10.86 2.94
N GLU A 189 -28.68 11.32 2.55
CA GLU A 189 -28.31 12.74 2.58
C GLU A 189 -28.87 13.53 1.40
N SER A 190 -29.05 12.88 0.25
CA SER A 190 -29.47 13.51 -1.00
C SER A 190 -30.42 12.60 -1.80
N PRO A 191 -31.64 12.33 -1.26
CA PRO A 191 -32.65 11.56 -1.98
C PRO A 191 -33.20 12.36 -3.16
N VAL A 192 -33.56 11.66 -4.23
CA VAL A 192 -34.28 12.24 -5.38
C VAL A 192 -35.33 11.27 -5.90
N PRO A 193 -36.53 11.75 -6.28
CA PRO A 193 -37.47 10.94 -7.06
C PRO A 193 -36.86 10.62 -8.42
N ALA A 194 -36.68 9.33 -8.72
CA ALA A 194 -36.12 8.86 -9.98
C ALA A 194 -36.70 7.49 -10.33
N ASP A 195 -36.69 7.15 -11.62
CA ASP A 195 -37.17 5.86 -12.12
C ASP A 195 -36.09 4.77 -12.03
N VAL A 196 -34.81 5.16 -12.06
CA VAL A 196 -33.69 4.22 -12.15
C VAL A 196 -32.41 4.78 -11.54
N VAL A 197 -31.59 3.90 -10.96
CA VAL A 197 -30.22 4.19 -10.53
C VAL A 197 -29.25 3.47 -11.46
N ILE A 198 -28.28 4.19 -12.00
CA ILE A 198 -27.25 3.65 -12.91
C ILE A 198 -25.88 4.00 -12.35
N GLY A 199 -25.01 3.00 -12.22
CA GLY A 199 -23.60 3.20 -11.86
C GLY A 199 -22.74 3.37 -13.11
N VAL A 200 -21.70 4.21 -13.03
CA VAL A 200 -20.68 4.33 -14.08
C VAL A 200 -19.66 3.19 -13.93
N PRO A 201 -19.47 2.32 -14.94
CA PRO A 201 -18.52 1.21 -14.84
C PRO A 201 -17.07 1.68 -14.96
N ASP A 202 -16.13 1.14 -14.20
CA ASP A 202 -16.31 0.06 -13.21
C ASP A 202 -16.40 0.58 -11.76
N SER A 203 -15.97 1.82 -11.52
CA SER A 203 -15.74 2.39 -10.19
C SER A 203 -17.03 2.75 -9.43
N GLY A 204 -18.08 3.19 -10.13
CA GLY A 204 -19.32 3.68 -9.52
C GLY A 204 -20.32 2.58 -9.17
N LEU A 205 -20.04 1.32 -9.49
CA LEU A 205 -21.01 0.23 -9.39
C LEU A 205 -21.43 -0.04 -7.94
N GLY A 206 -20.48 -0.15 -7.01
CA GLY A 206 -20.77 -0.41 -5.60
C GLY A 206 -21.61 0.69 -4.94
N ALA A 207 -21.24 1.96 -5.15
CA ALA A 207 -22.00 3.09 -4.62
C ALA A 207 -23.42 3.18 -5.22
N ALA A 208 -23.58 2.96 -6.53
CA ALA A 208 -24.89 2.95 -7.17
C ALA A 208 -25.80 1.83 -6.64
N MET A 209 -25.25 0.62 -6.43
CA MET A 209 -25.99 -0.47 -5.79
C MET A 209 -26.41 -0.12 -4.36
N GLY A 210 -25.52 0.52 -3.60
CA GLY A 210 -25.81 0.99 -2.24
C GLY A 210 -26.93 2.02 -2.22
N TYR A 211 -26.87 3.01 -3.12
CA TYR A 211 -27.89 4.06 -3.26
C TYR A 211 -29.24 3.44 -3.61
N SER A 212 -29.29 2.57 -4.63
CA SER A 212 -30.51 1.89 -5.07
C SER A 212 -31.19 1.11 -3.93
N ARG A 213 -30.42 0.33 -3.16
CA ARG A 213 -30.96 -0.43 -2.02
C ARG A 213 -31.55 0.48 -0.95
N ALA A 214 -30.92 1.61 -0.67
CA ALA A 214 -31.35 2.52 0.38
C ALA A 214 -32.52 3.43 -0.05
N SER A 215 -32.56 3.86 -1.32
CA SER A 215 -33.64 4.72 -1.85
C SER A 215 -34.88 3.96 -2.28
N GLY A 216 -34.75 2.65 -2.57
CA GLY A 216 -35.81 1.82 -3.14
C GLY A 216 -35.99 1.99 -4.66
N VAL A 217 -35.23 2.88 -5.30
CA VAL A 217 -35.23 3.07 -6.76
C VAL A 217 -34.48 1.90 -7.40
N PRO A 218 -35.03 1.23 -8.43
CA PRO A 218 -34.41 0.04 -9.01
C PRO A 218 -33.07 0.38 -9.69
N TYR A 219 -32.10 -0.51 -9.54
CA TYR A 219 -30.83 -0.44 -10.25
C TYR A 219 -30.97 -0.99 -11.67
N ALA A 220 -30.34 -0.34 -12.65
CA ALA A 220 -30.22 -0.87 -14.00
C ALA A 220 -28.82 -0.65 -14.59
N THR A 221 -28.47 -1.49 -15.56
CA THR A 221 -27.28 -1.30 -16.39
C THR A 221 -27.63 -0.38 -17.56
N GLY A 222 -27.36 0.92 -17.41
CA GLY A 222 -27.57 1.92 -18.47
C GLY A 222 -26.29 2.36 -19.20
N ILE A 223 -25.11 2.08 -18.63
CA ILE A 223 -23.81 2.44 -19.20
C ILE A 223 -22.97 1.18 -19.33
N VAL A 224 -22.32 1.00 -20.48
CA VAL A 224 -21.41 -0.11 -20.75
C VAL A 224 -20.05 0.45 -21.14
N LYS A 225 -19.01 0.09 -20.39
CA LYS A 225 -17.63 0.43 -20.70
C LYS A 225 -17.10 -0.51 -21.79
N ASN A 226 -16.59 0.04 -22.88
CA ASN A 226 -15.87 -0.74 -23.89
C ASN A 226 -14.53 -1.22 -23.29
N LYS A 227 -14.37 -2.55 -23.18
CA LYS A 227 -13.18 -3.19 -22.61
C LYS A 227 -11.98 -3.22 -23.57
N TYR A 228 -12.18 -2.84 -24.83
CA TYR A 228 -11.18 -2.92 -25.91
C TYR A 228 -10.74 -1.53 -26.40
N ILE A 229 -10.84 -0.50 -25.56
CA ILE A 229 -10.23 0.80 -25.83
C ILE A 229 -8.71 0.63 -25.67
N GLY A 230 -7.98 0.88 -26.75
CA GLY A 230 -6.52 0.97 -26.80
C GLY A 230 -6.06 2.40 -27.03
#